data_AF-D1KDL8-F1
#
_entry.id   AF-D1KDL8-F1
#
_cell.length_a   1.000
_cell.length_b   1.000
_cell.length_c   1.000
_cell.angle_alpha   90.00
_cell.angle_beta   90.00
_cell.angle_gamma   90.00
#
_symmetry.space_group_name_H-M   'P 1'
#
loop_
_entity.id
_entity.type
_entity.pdbx_description
1 polymer ?
#
loop_
_entity_poly.entity_id
_entity_poly.type
_entity_poly.pdbx_seq_one_letter_code
_entity_poly.pdbx_strand_id
1 'polypeptide(L)' 'MSISLTALRQNLFKSVDQVIATGIPLEVKRKGKIVKIIVEDKKDKLANLIPHDCIVGDPEDLVDLHIPHWNEEPEL' A
#
# COMPACT_ATOMS: atom_id res chain seq x y z
N MET A 1 7.26 4.80 22.83
CA MET A 1 7.54 6.01 23.66
C MET A 1 6.64 7.12 23.14
N SER A 2 5.79 7.73 23.99
CA SER A 2 4.85 8.75 23.54
C SER A 2 5.35 10.16 23.89
N ILE A 3 5.47 11.04 22.91
CA ILE A 3 5.85 12.44 23.13
C ILE A 3 4.61 13.36 23.17
N SER A 4 4.74 14.51 23.82
CA SER A 4 3.70 15.56 23.80
C SER A 4 3.77 16.35 22.49
N LEU A 5 2.65 16.92 22.06
CA LEU A 5 2.63 17.74 20.84
C LEU A 5 3.55 18.96 20.94
N THR A 6 3.72 19.53 22.14
CA THR A 6 4.60 20.69 22.34
C THR A 6 6.06 20.33 22.10
N ALA A 7 6.50 19.16 22.57
CA ALA A 7 7.84 18.63 22.30
C ALA A 7 8.01 18.29 20.81
N LEU A 8 6.97 17.75 20.16
CA LEU A 8 6.98 17.53 18.71
C LEU A 8 7.10 18.85 17.94
N ARG A 9 6.40 19.92 18.35
CA ARG A 9 6.45 21.22 17.67
C ARG A 9 7.87 21.81 17.64
N GLN A 10 8.62 21.65 18.73
CA GLN A 10 9.99 22.16 18.82
C GLN A 10 10.97 21.38 17.93
N ASN A 11 10.69 20.11 17.64
CA ASN A 11 11.61 19.21 16.94
C ASN A 11 10.96 18.55 15.71
N LEU A 12 9.95 19.21 15.10
CA LEU A 12 9.07 18.57 14.13
C LEU A 12 9.84 17.92 12.97
N PHE A 13 10.74 18.69 12.33
CA PHE A 13 11.54 18.20 11.22
C PHE A 13 12.45 17.04 11.65
N LYS A 14 13.21 17.21 12.73
CA LYS A 14 14.10 16.16 13.26
C LYS A 14 13.35 14.86 13.60
N SER A 15 12.15 14.98 14.17
CA SER A 15 11.30 13.83 14.50
C SER A 15 10.78 13.13 13.24
N VAL A 16 10.39 13.89 12.20
CA VAL A 16 9.96 13.33 10.92
C VAL A 16 11.14 12.69 10.18
N ASP A 17 12.29 13.35 10.11
CA ASP A 17 13.52 12.80 9.52
C ASP A 17 13.94 11.50 10.21
N GLN A 18 13.80 11.41 11.53
CA GLN A 18 14.08 10.17 12.27
C GLN A 18 13.10 9.06 11.89
N VAL A 19 11.80 9.36 11.75
CA VAL A 19 10.80 8.37 11.30
C VAL A 19 11.12 7.90 9.88
N ILE A 20 11.52 8.81 8.98
CA ILE A 20 11.94 8.48 7.61
C ILE A 20 13.21 7.61 7.61
N ALA A 21 14.21 7.97 8.40
CA ALA A 21 15.50 7.28 8.43
C ALA A 21 15.45 5.91 9.11
N THR A 22 14.62 5.77 10.16
CA THR A 22 14.55 4.53 10.96
C THR A 22 13.38 3.63 10.60
N GLY A 23 12.34 4.17 9.95
CA GLY A 23 11.07 3.48 9.73
C GLY A 23 10.26 3.24 11.02
N ILE A 24 10.74 3.69 12.18
CA ILE A 24 10.09 3.43 13.47
C ILE A 24 8.92 4.42 13.65
N PRO A 25 7.69 3.94 13.90
CA PRO A 25 6.54 4.80 14.15
C PRO A 25 6.71 5.69 15.39
N LEU A 26 6.41 6.98 15.25
CA LEU A 26 6.41 7.92 16.37
C LEU A 26 5.00 8.15 16.90
N GLU A 27 4.80 7.94 18.20
CA GLU A 27 3.50 8.10 18.86
C GLU A 27 3.41 9.45 19.60
N VAL A 28 2.33 10.18 19.38
CA VAL A 28 2.11 11.53 19.91
C VAL A 28 0.78 11.58 20.65
N LYS A 29 0.79 12.04 21.91
CA LYS A 29 -0.42 12.16 22.72
C LYS A 29 -0.94 13.59 22.72
N ARG A 30 -2.23 13.79 22.39
CA ARG A 30 -2.90 15.09 22.47
C ARG A 30 -4.40 14.94 22.74
N LYS A 31 -4.94 15.73 23.68
CA LYS A 31 -6.39 15.77 24.00
C LYS A 31 -6.99 14.37 24.22
N GLY A 32 -6.26 13.50 24.93
CA GLY A 32 -6.67 12.12 25.20
C GLY A 32 -6.59 11.15 24.01
N LYS A 33 -6.15 11.60 22.83
CA LYS A 33 -5.95 10.76 21.63
C LYS A 33 -4.47 10.50 21.39
N ILE A 34 -4.18 9.34 20.81
CA ILE A 34 -2.84 8.94 20.35
C ILE A 34 -2.84 9.06 18.82
N VAL A 35 -1.88 9.80 18.29
CA VAL A 35 -1.62 9.96 16.86
C VAL A 35 -0.30 9.26 16.54
N LYS A 36 -0.23 8.55 15.41
CA LYS A 36 1.00 7.91 14.94
C LYS A 36 1.50 8.58 13.67
N ILE A 37 2.79 8.87 13.61
CA ILE A 37 3.49 9.29 12.40
C ILE A 37 4.24 8.06 11.89
N ILE A 38 3.93 7.65 10.67
CA ILE A 38 4.53 6.50 10.00
C ILE A 38 5.03 6.94 8.62
N VAL A 39 6.08 6.28 8.15
CA VAL A 39 6.44 6.35 6.73
C VAL A 39 5.36 5.58 5.99
N GLU A 40 4.78 6.20 4.96
CA GLU A 40 3.87 5.49 4.08
C GLU A 40 4.71 4.63 3.12
N ASP A 41 4.69 3.32 3.32
CA ASP A 41 5.16 2.39 2.30
C ASP A 41 4.30 2.58 1.05
N LYS A 42 4.97 2.69 -0.10
CA LYS A 42 4.31 2.82 -1.40
C LYS A 42 3.46 1.58 -1.60
N LYS A 43 2.15 1.68 -1.36
CA LYS A 43 1.24 0.54 -1.55
C LYS A 43 1.33 0.11 -3.00
N ASP A 44 1.80 -1.12 -3.23
CA ASP A 44 1.74 -1.75 -4.54
C ASP A 44 0.28 -1.78 -4.99
N LYS A 45 -0.01 -1.23 -6.18
CA LYS A 45 -1.37 -1.21 -6.74
C LYS A 45 -1.99 -2.62 -6.77
N LEU A 46 -1.15 -3.63 -6.97
CA LEU A 46 -1.52 -5.04 -7.00
C LEU A 46 -1.80 -5.62 -5.60
N ALA A 47 -1.27 -5.04 -4.53
CA ALA A 47 -1.51 -5.51 -3.16
C ALA A 47 -2.95 -5.26 -2.68
N ASN A 48 -3.68 -4.37 -3.36
CA ASN A 48 -5.11 -4.16 -3.12
C ASN A 48 -6.01 -5.11 -3.93
N LEU A 49 -5.44 -5.98 -4.78
CA LEU A 49 -6.23 -6.87 -5.61
C LEU A 49 -6.83 -7.97 -4.73
N ILE A 50 -8.15 -7.93 -4.57
CA ILE A 50 -8.90 -8.99 -3.92
C ILE A 50 -9.05 -10.18 -4.89
N PRO A 51 -8.89 -11.43 -4.41
CA PRO A 51 -9.14 -12.60 -5.22
C PRO A 51 -10.62 -12.64 -5.60
N HIS A 52 -10.91 -12.92 -6.87
CA HIS A 52 -12.26 -13.07 -7.39
C HIS A 52 -12.40 -14.46 -7.99
N ASP A 53 -13.54 -15.08 -7.71
CA ASP A 53 -13.93 -16.30 -8.39
C ASP A 53 -14.49 -15.92 -9.77
N CYS A 54 -13.62 -15.92 -10.77
CA CYS A 54 -13.92 -15.45 -12.13
C CYS A 54 -14.13 -16.58 -13.14
N ILE A 55 -13.90 -17.84 -12.74
CA ILE A 55 -13.96 -18.98 -13.64
C ILE A 55 -15.37 -19.58 -13.54
N VAL A 56 -16.14 -19.49 -14.63
CA VAL A 56 -17.44 -20.15 -14.72
C VAL A 56 -17.22 -21.51 -15.38
N GLY A 57 -17.15 -22.58 -14.57
CA GLY A 57 -16.89 -23.94 -15.03
C GLY A 57 -15.67 -24.56 -14.34
N ASP A 58 -15.10 -25.60 -14.95
CA ASP A 58 -13.88 -26.24 -14.45
C ASP A 58 -12.65 -25.46 -14.93
N PRO A 59 -11.75 -25.03 -14.02
CA PRO A 59 -10.48 -24.41 -14.40
C PRO A 59 -9.60 -25.30 -15.29
N GLU A 60 -9.71 -26.63 -15.18
CA GLU A 60 -8.89 -27.56 -15.97
C GLU A 60 -9.21 -27.47 -17.47
N ASP A 61 -10.47 -27.17 -17.83
CA ASP A 61 -10.89 -26.98 -19.23
C ASP A 61 -10.20 -25.78 -19.91
N LEU A 62 -9.72 -24.79 -19.15
CA LEU A 62 -9.00 -23.63 -19.71
C LEU A 62 -7.60 -24.00 -20.22
N VAL A 63 -7.00 -25.08 -19.72
CA VAL A 63 -5.64 -25.50 -20.09
C VAL A 63 -5.62 -26.05 -21.52
N ASP A 64 -6.68 -26.75 -21.91
CA ASP A 64 -6.85 -27.33 -23.25
C ASP A 64 -7.50 -26.36 -24.25
N LEU A 65 -7.81 -25.12 -23.84
CA LEU A 65 -8.43 -24.14 -24.71
C LEU A 65 -7.46 -23.70 -25.81
N HIS A 66 -7.72 -24.13 -27.05
CA HIS A 66 -6.96 -23.69 -28.22
C HIS A 66 -7.32 -22.25 -28.58
N ILE A 67 -6.54 -21.29 -28.09
CA ILE A 67 -6.73 -19.86 -28.38
C ILE A 67 -6.43 -19.61 -29.87
N PRO A 68 -7.39 -19.07 -30.66
CA PRO A 68 -7.11 -18.67 -32.03
C PRO A 68 -6.05 -17.56 -32.05
N HIS A 69 -5.13 -17.63 -33.02
CA HIS A 69 -4.09 -16.63 -33.19
C HIS A 69 -4.72 -15.26 -33.44
N TRP A 70 -4.40 -14.28 -32.59
CA TRP A 70 -4.84 -12.90 -32.77
C TRP A 70 -4.13 -12.30 -33.98
N ASN A 71 -4.88 -12.03 -35.04
CA ASN A 71 -4.37 -11.34 -36.23
C ASN A 71 -4.82 -9.88 -36.15
N GLU A 72 -3.93 -9.02 -35.67
CA GLU A 72 -4.19 -7.59 -35.58
C GLU A 72 -4.29 -7.02 -37.01
N GLU A 73 -5.44 -6.46 -37.37
CA GLU A 73 -5.61 -5.82 -38.67
C GLU A 73 -4.72 -4.56 -38.73
N PRO A 74 -3.93 -4.35 -39.80
CA PRO A 74 -3.10 -3.17 -39.90
C PRO A 74 -4.00 -1.92 -39.99
N GLU A 75 -3.75 -0.93 -39.14
CA GLU A 75 -4.45 0.36 -39.17
C GLU A 75 -4.25 1.03 -40.54
N LEU A 76 -5.36 1.45 -41.18
CA LEU A 76 -5.43 2.09 -42.50
C LEU A 76 -4.95 3.54 -42.50
#